data_AF-A0A945N0M8-F1
#
_entry.id   AF-A0A945N0M8-F1
#
_cell.length_a   1.000
_cell.length_b   1.000
_cell.length_c   1.000
_cell.angle_alpha   90.00
_cell.angle_beta   90.00
_cell.angle_gamma   90.00
#
_symmetry.space_group_name_H-M   'P 1'
#
loop_
_entity.id
_entity.type
_entity.pdbx_description
1 polymer ?
#
loop_
_entity_poly.entity_id
_entity_poly.type
_entity_poly.pdbx_seq_one_letter_code
_entity_poly.pdbx_strand_id
1 'polypeptide(L)'
;MTEPNATASRRAQFSWCFFDWANSAFPTVIVTFVFATYFTEHVATSKIEGTAQWGYALALSGVAIALLSPVVGAIADKRGGRK
;
A
#
# COMPACT_ATOMS: atom_id res chain seq x y z
N MET A 1 -19.42 -3.72 33.71
CA MET A 1 -19.55 -4.96 32.92
C MET A 1 -18.59 -4.85 31.75
N THR A 2 -17.38 -5.40 31.87
CA THR A 2 -16.35 -5.38 30.84
C THR A 2 -16.39 -6.71 30.09
N GLU A 3 -16.78 -6.68 28.82
CA GLU A 3 -16.72 -7.84 27.94
C GLU A 3 -15.25 -8.33 27.79
N PRO A 4 -14.98 -9.63 27.85
CA PRO A 4 -13.64 -10.16 27.64
C PRO A 4 -13.23 -10.00 26.17
N ASN A 5 -12.16 -9.23 25.94
CA ASN A 5 -11.48 -9.00 24.66
C ASN A 5 -11.07 -10.34 24.01
N ALA A 6 -11.76 -10.73 22.94
CA ALA A 6 -11.50 -11.98 22.24
C ALA A 6 -10.34 -11.76 21.25
N THR A 7 -9.11 -11.91 21.74
CA THR A 7 -7.92 -11.87 20.88
C THR A 7 -8.05 -12.85 19.70
N ALA A 8 -7.69 -12.41 18.50
CA ALA A 8 -7.74 -13.25 17.30
C ALA A 8 -6.92 -14.54 17.51
N SER A 9 -7.49 -15.70 17.13
CA SER A 9 -6.81 -16.99 17.29
C SER A 9 -5.42 -17.01 16.64
N ARG A 10 -4.47 -17.79 17.19
CA ARG A 10 -3.13 -17.91 16.62
C ARG A 10 -3.17 -18.30 15.13
N ARG A 11 -4.09 -19.18 14.76
CA ARG A 11 -4.30 -19.58 13.36
C ARG A 11 -4.68 -18.40 12.48
N ALA A 12 -5.58 -17.53 12.94
CA ALA A 12 -5.98 -16.33 12.20
C ALA A 12 -4.83 -15.34 12.01
N GLN A 13 -3.97 -15.16 13.03
CA GLN A 13 -2.78 -14.31 12.94
C GLN A 13 -1.79 -14.86 11.90
N PHE A 14 -1.49 -16.16 11.94
CA PHE A 14 -0.63 -16.81 10.94
C PHE A 14 -1.19 -16.72 9.53
N SER A 15 -2.49 -16.98 9.34
CA SER A 15 -3.14 -16.82 8.04
C SER A 15 -3.05 -15.39 7.52
N TRP A 16 -3.21 -14.39 8.40
CA TRP A 16 -3.08 -12.99 8.02
C TRP A 16 -1.64 -12.64 7.61
N CYS A 17 -0.64 -13.07 8.38
CA CYS A 17 0.77 -12.83 8.03
C CYS A 17 1.16 -13.46 6.69
N PHE A 18 0.73 -14.70 6.42
CA PHE A 18 0.98 -15.36 5.13
C PHE A 18 0.26 -14.67 3.97
N PHE A 19 -0.97 -14.19 4.20
CA PHE A 19 -1.71 -13.41 3.22
C PHE A 19 -1.00 -12.09 2.89
N ASP A 20 -0.59 -11.33 3.91
CA ASP A 20 0.11 -10.05 3.73
C ASP A 20 1.45 -10.23 3.02
N TRP A 21 2.21 -11.28 3.40
CA TRP A 21 3.45 -11.64 2.74
C TRP A 21 3.25 -11.97 1.25
N ALA A 22 2.30 -12.86 0.93
CA ALA A 22 2.02 -13.23 -0.46
C ALA A 22 1.52 -12.02 -1.27
N ASN A 23 0.73 -11.15 -0.68
CA ASN A 23 0.21 -9.95 -1.34
C ASN A 23 1.30 -8.91 -1.62
N SER A 24 2.33 -8.80 -0.78
CA SER A 24 3.40 -7.80 -0.94
C SER A 24 4.27 -7.99 -2.19
N ALA A 25 4.39 -9.23 -2.69
CA ALA A 25 5.22 -9.55 -3.86
C ALA A 25 4.68 -8.91 -5.16
N PHE A 26 3.34 -8.86 -5.31
CA PHE A 26 2.69 -8.31 -6.49
C PHE A 26 3.04 -6.84 -6.75
N PRO A 27 2.75 -5.87 -5.84
CA PRO A 27 3.07 -4.47 -6.09
C PRO A 27 4.58 -4.27 -6.21
N THR A 28 5.38 -5.02 -5.44
CA THR A 28 6.83 -4.94 -5.51
C THR A 28 7.35 -5.26 -6.92
N VAL A 29 6.87 -6.32 -7.57
CA VAL A 29 7.36 -6.68 -8.91
C VAL A 29 6.63 -5.93 -10.02
N ILE A 30 5.30 -5.97 -9.98
CA ILE A 30 4.48 -5.47 -11.09
C ILE A 30 4.52 -3.95 -11.16
N VAL A 31 4.42 -3.25 -10.03
CA VAL A 31 4.41 -1.78 -10.07
C VAL A 31 5.81 -1.23 -10.33
N THR A 32 6.84 -1.76 -9.65
CA THR A 32 8.18 -1.16 -9.71
C THR A 32 8.95 -1.49 -11.00
N PHE A 33 8.79 -2.68 -11.56
CA PHE A 33 9.56 -3.11 -12.74
C PHE A 33 8.70 -3.14 -13.99
N VAL A 34 7.58 -3.88 -13.97
CA VAL A 34 6.78 -4.13 -15.17
C VAL A 34 6.06 -2.86 -15.62
N PHE A 35 5.29 -2.26 -14.72
CA PHE A 35 4.45 -1.12 -15.03
C PHE A 35 5.28 0.15 -15.25
N ALA A 36 6.33 0.37 -14.46
CA ALA A 36 7.26 1.48 -14.67
C ALA A 36 7.87 1.43 -16.08
N THR A 37 8.38 0.27 -16.50
CA THR A 37 8.95 0.10 -17.86
C THR A 37 7.88 0.30 -18.93
N TYR A 38 6.72 -0.34 -18.78
CA TYR A 38 5.59 -0.18 -19.70
C TYR A 38 5.20 1.29 -19.88
N PHE A 39 5.09 2.05 -18.79
CA PHE A 39 4.78 3.47 -18.83
C PHE A 39 5.84 4.26 -19.62
N THR A 40 7.12 4.06 -19.31
CA THR A 40 8.21 4.80 -19.96
C THR A 40 8.39 4.47 -21.44
N GLU A 41 8.02 3.26 -21.87
CA GLU A 41 8.28 2.79 -23.23
C GLU A 41 7.05 2.85 -24.15
N HIS A 42 5.84 2.74 -23.61
CA HIS A 42 4.62 2.65 -24.41
C HIS A 42 3.60 3.76 -24.14
N VAL A 43 3.65 4.42 -22.98
CA VAL A 43 2.68 5.46 -22.61
C VAL A 43 3.27 6.85 -22.79
N ALA A 44 4.50 7.07 -22.32
CA ALA A 44 5.18 8.35 -22.42
C ALA A 44 5.68 8.63 -23.84
N THR A 45 5.70 9.91 -24.21
CA THR A 45 6.15 10.36 -25.54
C THR A 45 7.65 10.12 -25.77
N SER A 46 8.46 10.16 -24.72
CA SER A 46 9.87 9.79 -24.76
C SER A 46 10.30 9.11 -23.46
N LYS A 47 11.33 8.26 -23.53
CA LYS A 47 11.82 7.51 -22.35
C LYS A 47 12.36 8.42 -21.25
N ILE A 48 13.01 9.52 -21.62
CA ILE A 48 13.57 10.51 -20.68
C ILE A 48 12.42 11.23 -19.96
N GLU A 49 11.45 11.74 -20.72
CA GLU A 49 10.30 12.43 -20.14
C GLU A 49 9.42 11.47 -19.32
N GLY A 50 9.22 10.24 -19.79
CA GLY A 50 8.48 9.21 -19.07
C GLY A 50 9.10 8.87 -17.73
N THR A 51 10.43 8.83 -17.65
CA THR A 51 11.15 8.58 -16.39
C THR A 51 10.93 9.74 -15.40
N ALA A 52 10.98 10.98 -15.88
CA ALA A 52 10.69 12.16 -15.06
C ALA A 52 9.24 12.19 -14.57
N GLN A 53 8.27 11.93 -15.47
CA GLN A 53 6.84 11.83 -15.16
C GLN A 53 6.55 10.72 -14.15
N TRP A 54 7.20 9.56 -14.28
CA TRP A 54 7.11 8.47 -13.31
C TRP A 54 7.59 8.89 -11.93
N GLY A 55 8.74 9.60 -11.87
CA GLY A 55 9.25 10.18 -10.63
C GLY A 55 8.27 11.19 -10.00
N TYR A 56 7.66 12.07 -10.80
CA TYR A 56 6.64 13.00 -10.31
C TYR A 56 5.38 12.29 -9.81
N ALA A 57 4.95 11.22 -10.48
CA ALA A 57 3.82 10.42 -10.03
C ALA A 57 4.08 9.77 -8.67
N LEU A 58 5.28 9.22 -8.46
CA LEU A 58 5.71 8.68 -7.16
C LEU A 58 5.76 9.77 -6.09
N ALA A 59 6.33 10.93 -6.40
CA ALA A 59 6.42 12.05 -5.47
C ALA A 59 5.03 12.56 -5.05
N LEU A 60 4.13 12.76 -6.02
CA LEU A 60 2.76 13.19 -5.75
C LEU A 60 1.99 12.15 -4.92
N SER A 61 2.18 10.86 -5.22
CA SER A 61 1.60 9.76 -4.44
C SER A 61 2.13 9.78 -3.00
N GLY A 62 3.44 9.98 -2.81
CA GLY A 62 4.06 10.10 -1.48
C GLY A 62 3.52 11.27 -0.68
N VAL A 63 3.36 12.44 -1.29
CA VAL A 63 2.73 13.62 -0.66
C VAL A 63 1.28 13.33 -0.30
N ALA A 64 0.52 12.71 -1.19
CA ALA A 64 -0.87 12.33 -0.91
C ALA A 64 -0.95 11.35 0.28
N ILE A 65 -0.07 10.35 0.33
CA ILE A 65 0.01 9.42 1.46
C ILE A 65 0.37 10.17 2.75
N ALA A 66 1.35 11.06 2.73
CA ALA A 66 1.75 11.83 3.90
C ALA A 66 0.61 12.69 4.49
N LEU A 67 -0.22 13.28 3.62
CA LEU A 67 -1.36 14.10 4.04
C LEU A 67 -2.58 13.27 4.47
N LEU A 68 -2.85 12.15 3.80
CA LEU A 68 -4.05 11.35 4.03
C LEU A 68 -3.87 10.30 5.14
N SER A 69 -2.66 9.77 5.33
CA SER A 69 -2.39 8.71 6.30
C SER A 69 -2.76 9.06 7.75
N PRO A 70 -2.60 10.30 8.27
CA PRO A 70 -3.04 10.63 9.63
C PRO A 70 -4.56 10.58 9.77
N VAL A 71 -5.30 11.00 8.74
CA VAL A 71 -6.77 11.02 8.76
C VAL A 71 -7.31 9.59 8.70
N VAL A 72 -6.83 8.80 7.73
CA VAL A 72 -7.26 7.40 7.56
C VAL A 72 -6.81 6.55 8.75
N GLY A 73 -5.59 6.75 9.24
CA GLY A 73 -5.06 6.11 10.43
C GLY A 73 -5.90 6.41 11.66
N ALA A 74 -6.22 7.67 11.92
CA ALA A 74 -7.09 8.05 13.03
C ALA A 74 -8.50 7.45 12.94
N ILE A 75 -9.06 7.29 11.73
CA ILE A 75 -10.34 6.60 11.52
C ILE A 75 -10.21 5.10 11.83
N ALA A 76 -9.12 4.46 11.36
CA ALA A 76 -8.84 3.06 11.61
C ALA A 76 -8.66 2.79 13.11
N ASP A 77 -7.95 3.66 13.83
CA ASP A 77 -7.73 3.55 15.28
C ASP A 77 -9.03 3.68 16.07
N LYS A 78 -9.92 4.60 15.65
CA LYS A 78 -11.26 4.75 16.27
C LYS A 78 -12.16 3.55 16.04
N ARG A 79 -12.05 2.87 14.89
CA ARG A 79 -12.79 1.62 14.61
C ARG A 79 -12.11 0.38 15.21
N GLY A 80 -10.80 0.42 15.44
CA GLY A 80 -9.97 -0.66 15.98
C GLY A 80 -10.04 -0.83 17.50
N GLY A 81 -10.69 0.08 18.22
CA GLY A 81 -10.93 0.01 19.67
C GLY A 81 -11.90 -1.09 20.15
N ARG A 82 -12.35 -1.98 19.26
CA ARG A 82 -13.08 -3.22 19.62
C ARG A 82 -12.30 -4.42 19.10
N LYS A 83 -11.31 -4.82 19.87
CA LYS A 83 -10.94 -6.24 20.05
C LYS A 83 -11.45 -6.64 21.43
#